data_AF-A0A850SXE4-F1
#
_entry.id   AF-A0A850SXE4-F1
#
_cell.length_a   1.000
_cell.length_b   1.000
_cell.length_c   1.000
_cell.angle_alpha   90.00
_cell.angle_beta   90.00
_cell.angle_gamma   90.00
#
_symmetry.space_group_name_H-M   'P 1'
#
loop_
_entity.id
_entity.type
_entity.pdbx_description
1 polymer ?
#
loop_
_entity_poly.entity_id
_entity_poly.type
_entity_poly.pdbx_seq_one_letter_code
_entity_poly.pdbx_strand_id
1 'polypeptide(L)'
;MRKRKKAAGQAILRSDYVLEPPPKYTGPELPGDLERRWSVFQAEPRPEQPPPEPLPTVADFLDSARRHFNFEPERIAEREFKMRYAREALALGLTKDQVVRVYALETSGLGTADMQAGIHPITRKGKPISTALGYAQLLAANSINEIAKSGDSFLARLRALLKRTGEGQRRARLEAKIAALKAMVATARSVPREWSRHVALAGTDKGRGIHAVNLDGDIGPWLQVIKLDGLRQLAAEHGRGNLNGAEIELMNLAGPATGLEMMTPTARDVPTTNFFARGAYARNTIVRGKSAAELIAALDQRMDENVKNAGAVEFAEVFDAVAREG
;
A
#
# COMPACT_ATOMS: atom_id res chain seq x y z
N MET A 1 -8.61 20.60 16.68
CA MET A 1 -9.70 20.22 17.61
C MET A 1 -10.17 18.77 17.44
N ARG A 2 -10.49 18.28 16.23
CA ARG A 2 -10.94 16.88 16.00
C ARG A 2 -10.08 15.79 16.65
N LYS A 3 -8.74 15.87 16.53
CA LYS A 3 -7.83 14.89 17.17
C LYS A 3 -8.01 14.80 18.70
N ARG A 4 -8.24 15.93 19.39
CA ARG A 4 -8.48 15.95 20.83
C ARG A 4 -9.83 15.33 21.18
N LYS A 5 -10.90 15.69 20.44
CA LYS A 5 -12.23 15.10 20.62
C LYS A 5 -12.20 13.58 20.44
N LYS A 6 -11.55 13.09 19.38
CA LYS A 6 -11.35 11.64 19.14
C LYS A 6 -10.63 10.95 20.31
N ALA A 7 -9.54 11.54 20.81
CA ALA A 7 -8.80 10.99 21.94
C ALA A 7 -9.62 10.95 23.23
N ALA A 8 -10.60 11.83 23.38
CA ALA A 8 -11.52 11.88 24.52
C ALA A 8 -12.83 11.08 24.31
N GLY A 9 -12.96 10.32 23.20
CA GLY A 9 -14.18 9.56 22.88
C GLY A 9 -15.40 10.43 22.60
N GLN A 10 -15.20 11.72 22.28
CA GLN A 10 -16.29 12.66 22.02
C GLN A 10 -16.77 12.56 20.58
N ALA A 11 -18.07 12.74 20.37
CA ALA A 11 -18.66 12.79 19.05
C ALA A 11 -18.08 13.94 18.22
N ILE A 12 -17.73 13.64 16.96
CA ILE A 12 -17.32 14.64 15.97
C ILE A 12 -18.59 15.14 15.26
N LEU A 13 -18.80 16.45 15.31
CA LEU A 13 -19.94 17.11 14.71
C LEU A 13 -19.55 17.74 13.37
N ARG A 14 -20.55 18.07 12.55
CA ARG A 14 -20.30 18.70 11.24
C ARG A 14 -19.54 20.03 11.36
N SER A 15 -19.79 20.78 12.43
CA SER A 15 -19.10 22.04 12.77
C SER A 15 -17.62 21.87 13.12
N ASP A 16 -17.15 20.64 13.35
CA ASP A 16 -15.72 20.36 13.57
C ASP A 16 -14.92 20.27 12.26
N TYR A 17 -15.59 20.41 11.11
CA TYR A 17 -14.99 20.37 9.77
C TYR A 17 -14.94 21.74 9.10
N VAL A 18 -13.94 21.91 8.24
CA VAL A 18 -13.90 23.02 7.29
C VAL A 18 -14.68 22.55 6.07
N LEU A 19 -15.86 23.14 5.84
CA LEU A 19 -16.79 22.68 4.80
C LEU A 19 -16.47 23.26 3.41
N GLU A 20 -15.77 24.38 3.37
CA GLU A 20 -15.40 25.03 2.12
C GLU A 20 -14.04 24.51 1.64
N PRO A 21 -13.88 24.23 0.33
CA PRO A 21 -12.58 23.93 -0.23
C PRO A 21 -11.65 25.16 -0.13
N PRO A 22 -10.32 24.99 -0.25
CA PRO A 22 -9.42 26.12 -0.34
C PRO A 22 -9.85 27.05 -1.49
N PRO A 23 -9.87 28.38 -1.27
CA PRO A 23 -10.30 29.31 -2.29
C PRO A 23 -9.40 29.17 -3.52
N LYS A 24 -10.02 29.19 -4.70
CA LYS A 24 -9.26 29.34 -5.94
C LYS A 24 -8.82 30.79 -6.05
N TYR A 25 -7.56 31.03 -6.39
CA TYR A 25 -7.08 32.37 -6.65
C TYR A 25 -7.83 32.95 -7.86
N THR A 26 -8.61 34.01 -7.63
CA THR A 26 -9.33 34.79 -8.65
C THR A 26 -8.84 36.24 -8.71
N GLY A 27 -7.71 36.53 -8.05
CA GLY A 27 -7.09 37.85 -8.08
C GLY A 27 -6.53 38.19 -9.46
N PRO A 28 -6.08 39.43 -9.65
CA PRO A 28 -5.46 39.85 -10.91
C PRO A 28 -4.27 38.95 -11.24
N GLU A 29 -4.05 38.74 -12.53
CA GLU A 29 -2.78 38.17 -12.99
C GLU A 29 -1.63 39.07 -12.54
N LEU A 30 -0.44 38.47 -12.43
CA LEU A 30 0.76 39.23 -12.09
C LEU A 30 0.94 40.36 -13.11
N PRO A 31 1.01 41.64 -12.68
CA PRO A 31 1.32 42.74 -13.59
C PRO A 31 2.61 42.46 -14.36
N GLY A 32 2.69 42.82 -15.64
CA GLY A 32 3.79 42.37 -16.52
C GLY A 32 5.20 42.79 -16.09
N ASP A 33 5.34 43.80 -15.23
CA ASP A 33 6.62 44.16 -14.58
C ASP A 33 6.96 43.23 -13.42
N LEU A 34 5.97 42.89 -12.58
CA LEU A 34 6.07 41.90 -11.52
C LEU A 34 6.27 40.49 -12.07
N GLU A 35 5.60 40.13 -13.16
CA GLU A 35 5.79 38.86 -13.85
C GLU A 35 7.24 38.75 -14.34
N ARG A 36 7.78 39.79 -14.98
CA ARG A 36 9.21 39.81 -15.39
C ARG A 36 10.15 39.68 -14.19
N ARG A 37 9.95 40.43 -13.11
CA ARG A 37 10.77 40.33 -11.89
C ARG A 37 10.65 38.95 -11.24
N TRP A 38 9.46 38.38 -11.24
CA TRP A 38 9.18 37.04 -10.73
C TRP A 38 9.84 35.96 -11.58
N SER A 39 9.82 36.09 -12.91
CA SER A 39 10.56 35.21 -13.83
C SER A 39 12.06 35.31 -13.61
N VAL A 40 12.61 36.51 -13.40
CA VAL A 40 14.02 36.71 -13.05
C VAL A 40 14.34 36.05 -11.71
N PHE A 41 13.56 36.30 -10.66
CA PHE A 41 13.72 35.67 -9.35
C PHE A 41 13.58 34.13 -9.39
N GLN A 42 12.72 33.59 -10.27
CA GLN A 42 12.63 32.15 -10.48
C GLN A 42 13.83 31.60 -11.27
N ALA A 43 14.39 32.38 -12.18
CA ALA A 43 15.56 32.04 -12.97
C ALA A 43 16.88 32.24 -12.22
N GLU A 44 16.88 33.01 -11.12
CA GLU A 44 18.03 33.10 -10.22
C GLU A 44 18.41 31.68 -9.76
N PRO A 45 19.68 31.28 -9.91
CA PRO A 45 20.13 29.98 -9.47
C PRO A 45 19.96 29.91 -7.96
N ARG A 46 18.89 29.26 -7.52
CA ARG A 46 18.74 28.86 -6.13
C ARG A 46 19.92 27.96 -5.80
N PRO A 47 20.46 28.03 -4.57
CA PRO A 47 21.47 27.05 -4.15
C PRO A 47 20.93 25.67 -4.52
N GLU A 48 21.66 24.96 -5.39
CA GLU A 48 21.24 23.65 -5.88
C GLU A 48 20.99 22.81 -4.65
N GLN A 49 19.72 22.54 -4.37
CA GLN A 49 19.40 21.53 -3.38
C GLN A 49 19.96 20.24 -3.96
N PRO A 50 20.79 19.51 -3.20
CA PRO A 50 21.30 18.24 -3.68
C PRO A 50 20.10 17.42 -4.16
N PRO A 51 20.20 16.78 -5.35
CA PRO A 51 19.10 16.01 -5.87
C PRO A 51 18.68 15.02 -4.79
N PRO A 52 17.36 14.86 -4.55
CA PRO A 52 16.90 13.92 -3.54
C PRO A 52 17.49 12.54 -3.83
N GLU A 53 17.92 11.85 -2.77
CA GLU A 53 18.49 10.52 -2.92
C GLU A 53 17.52 9.63 -3.72
N PRO A 54 18.04 8.86 -4.70
CA PRO A 54 17.21 7.95 -5.46
C PRO A 54 16.48 6.99 -4.51
N LEU A 55 15.18 6.80 -4.76
CA LEU A 55 14.41 5.80 -4.03
C LEU A 55 14.93 4.40 -4.37
N PRO A 56 14.98 3.48 -3.39
CA PRO A 56 15.47 2.13 -3.62
C PRO A 56 14.57 1.40 -4.63
N THR A 57 15.21 0.69 -5.53
CA THR A 57 14.60 -0.18 -6.54
C THR A 57 14.36 -1.59 -5.98
N VAL A 58 13.64 -2.41 -6.74
CA VAL A 58 13.53 -3.85 -6.48
C VAL A 58 14.90 -4.52 -6.36
N ALA A 59 15.88 -4.13 -7.18
CA ALA A 59 17.23 -4.69 -7.12
C ALA A 59 17.92 -4.34 -5.79
N ASP A 60 17.73 -3.13 -5.27
CA ASP A 60 18.28 -2.70 -3.98
C ASP A 60 17.68 -3.51 -2.82
N PHE A 61 16.36 -3.79 -2.86
CA PHE A 61 15.72 -4.65 -1.86
C PHE A 61 16.28 -6.07 -1.87
N LEU A 62 16.46 -6.65 -3.06
CA LEU A 62 17.00 -8.00 -3.25
C LEU A 62 18.45 -8.09 -2.77
N ASP A 63 19.30 -7.14 -3.16
CA ASP A 63 20.69 -7.13 -2.73
C ASP A 63 20.83 -6.92 -1.21
N SER A 64 20.02 -6.03 -0.63
CA SER A 64 19.94 -5.85 0.82
C SER A 64 19.53 -7.14 1.54
N ALA A 65 18.54 -7.86 1.00
CA ALA A 65 18.05 -9.10 1.59
C ALA A 65 19.10 -10.20 1.57
N ARG A 66 19.83 -10.32 0.47
CA ARG A 66 20.96 -11.24 0.32
C ARG A 66 22.08 -10.92 1.31
N ARG A 67 22.50 -9.64 1.40
CA ARG A 67 23.61 -9.22 2.27
C ARG A 67 23.30 -9.36 3.77
N HIS A 68 22.09 -9.03 4.20
CA HIS A 68 21.76 -8.97 5.63
C HIS A 68 21.09 -10.22 6.19
N PHE A 69 20.43 -11.02 5.34
CA PHE A 69 19.62 -12.14 5.78
C PHE A 69 19.92 -13.44 5.02
N ASN A 70 20.85 -13.43 4.07
CA ASN A 70 21.08 -14.54 3.14
C ASN A 70 19.77 -15.01 2.49
N PHE A 71 18.92 -14.04 2.14
CA PHE A 71 17.58 -14.31 1.64
C PHE A 71 17.48 -13.97 0.16
N GLU A 72 17.02 -14.95 -0.62
CA GLU A 72 16.63 -14.77 -2.01
C GLU A 72 15.18 -15.26 -2.17
N PRO A 73 14.24 -14.38 -2.56
CA PRO A 73 12.85 -14.76 -2.74
C PRO A 73 12.69 -15.84 -3.82
N GLU A 74 11.93 -16.89 -3.53
CA GLU A 74 11.55 -17.87 -4.56
C GLU A 74 10.47 -17.28 -5.45
N ARG A 75 10.87 -16.82 -6.64
CA ARG A 75 9.96 -16.27 -7.64
C ARG A 75 9.18 -17.41 -8.29
N ILE A 76 7.87 -17.26 -8.32
CA ILE A 76 6.92 -18.19 -8.95
C ILE A 76 6.27 -17.53 -10.16
N ALA A 77 5.63 -18.33 -11.01
CA ALA A 77 4.87 -17.81 -12.14
C ALA A 77 3.77 -16.84 -11.65
N GLU A 78 3.51 -15.79 -12.42
CA GLU A 78 2.55 -14.75 -12.06
C GLU A 78 1.15 -15.32 -11.75
N ARG A 79 0.68 -16.25 -12.59
CA ARG A 79 -0.60 -16.94 -12.37
C ARG A 79 -0.64 -17.75 -11.07
N GLU A 80 0.46 -18.41 -10.72
CA GLU A 80 0.60 -19.14 -9.45
C GLU A 80 0.56 -18.16 -8.26
N PHE A 81 1.18 -16.98 -8.39
CA PHE A 81 1.13 -15.94 -7.37
C PHE A 81 -0.30 -15.44 -7.15
N LYS A 82 -1.05 -15.14 -8.21
CA LYS A 82 -2.48 -14.79 -8.14
C LYS A 82 -3.30 -15.89 -7.46
N MET A 83 -3.06 -17.15 -7.81
CA MET A 83 -3.80 -18.27 -7.24
C MET A 83 -3.56 -18.40 -5.74
N ARG A 84 -2.30 -18.30 -5.30
CA ARG A 84 -1.96 -18.28 -3.87
C ARG A 84 -2.60 -17.08 -3.19
N TYR A 85 -2.51 -15.88 -3.77
CA TYR A 85 -3.13 -14.67 -3.22
C TYR A 85 -4.64 -14.86 -3.03
N ALA A 86 -5.34 -15.37 -4.06
CA ALA A 86 -6.78 -15.61 -4.00
C ALA A 86 -7.16 -16.60 -2.89
N ARG A 87 -6.41 -17.71 -2.74
CA ARG A 87 -6.60 -18.67 -1.64
C ARG A 87 -6.45 -18.00 -0.27
N GLU A 88 -5.40 -17.20 -0.09
CA GLU A 88 -5.17 -16.47 1.16
C GLU A 88 -6.29 -15.46 1.45
N ALA A 89 -6.74 -14.73 0.43
CA ALA A 89 -7.81 -13.76 0.54
C ALA A 89 -9.14 -14.40 0.96
N LEU A 90 -9.53 -15.47 0.27
CA LEU A 90 -10.77 -16.20 0.59
C LEU A 90 -10.72 -16.82 1.99
N ALA A 91 -9.57 -17.38 2.39
CA ALA A 91 -9.39 -17.93 3.74
C ALA A 91 -9.51 -16.88 4.86
N LEU A 92 -9.24 -15.60 4.55
CA LEU A 92 -9.41 -14.47 5.46
C LEU A 92 -10.78 -13.78 5.34
N GLY A 93 -11.66 -14.28 4.47
CA GLY A 93 -13.00 -13.74 4.28
C GLY A 93 -13.06 -12.46 3.42
N LEU A 94 -12.01 -12.17 2.65
CA LEU A 94 -12.05 -11.12 1.63
C LEU A 94 -12.76 -11.62 0.38
N THR A 95 -13.50 -10.74 -0.28
CA THR A 95 -14.25 -11.07 -1.51
C THR A 95 -13.43 -10.81 -2.76
N LYS A 96 -13.84 -11.43 -3.88
CA LYS A 96 -13.28 -11.15 -5.22
C LYS A 96 -13.33 -9.65 -5.55
N ASP A 97 -14.46 -8.99 -5.28
CA ASP A 97 -14.64 -7.55 -5.52
C ASP A 97 -13.57 -6.73 -4.79
N GLN A 98 -13.43 -6.98 -3.48
CA GLN A 98 -12.48 -6.27 -2.62
C GLN A 98 -11.03 -6.39 -3.12
N VAL A 99 -10.61 -7.60 -3.50
CA VAL A 99 -9.22 -7.83 -3.91
C VAL A 99 -8.94 -7.39 -5.33
N VAL A 100 -9.76 -7.82 -6.29
CA VAL A 100 -9.48 -7.59 -7.71
C VAL A 100 -9.58 -6.10 -8.05
N ARG A 101 -10.52 -5.37 -7.43
CA ARG A 101 -10.66 -3.92 -7.68
C ARG A 101 -9.52 -3.11 -7.06
N VAL A 102 -9.05 -3.46 -5.86
CA VAL A 102 -7.82 -2.87 -5.29
C VAL A 102 -6.62 -3.13 -6.20
N TYR A 103 -6.41 -4.38 -6.63
CA TYR A 103 -5.36 -4.72 -7.60
C TYR A 103 -5.49 -3.89 -8.89
N ALA A 104 -6.71 -3.76 -9.42
CA ALA A 104 -6.97 -3.03 -10.65
C ALA A 104 -6.61 -1.55 -10.51
N LEU A 105 -6.93 -0.91 -9.38
CA LEU A 105 -6.52 0.45 -9.14
C LEU A 105 -5.00 0.59 -9.00
N GLU A 106 -4.42 -0.19 -8.08
CA GLU A 106 -3.04 -0.05 -7.62
C GLU A 106 -2.01 -0.40 -8.70
N THR A 107 -2.39 -1.29 -9.62
CA THR A 107 -1.51 -1.79 -10.68
C THR A 107 -1.95 -1.40 -12.08
N SER A 108 -2.97 -0.55 -12.20
CA SER A 108 -3.70 -0.33 -13.45
C SER A 108 -4.28 -1.62 -14.06
N GLY A 109 -4.47 -2.69 -13.27
CA GLY A 109 -4.97 -3.98 -13.74
C GLY A 109 -4.01 -4.74 -14.66
N LEU A 110 -2.73 -4.36 -14.67
CA LEU A 110 -1.70 -4.90 -15.56
C LEU A 110 -0.42 -5.32 -14.81
N GLY A 111 -0.31 -5.00 -13.52
CA GLY A 111 0.93 -5.22 -12.78
C GLY A 111 1.14 -6.66 -12.33
N THR A 112 2.41 -6.96 -12.12
CA THR A 112 2.91 -8.23 -11.59
C THR A 112 3.26 -8.12 -10.11
N ALA A 113 3.55 -9.25 -9.46
CA ALA A 113 3.89 -9.27 -8.03
C ALA A 113 5.10 -8.39 -7.65
N ASP A 114 5.95 -8.05 -8.63
CA ASP A 114 7.14 -7.20 -8.48
C ASP A 114 6.96 -5.76 -9.01
N MET A 115 5.73 -5.35 -9.33
CA MET A 115 5.47 -3.98 -9.79
C MET A 115 5.74 -2.99 -8.66
N GLN A 116 6.70 -2.08 -8.89
CA GLN A 116 7.00 -0.96 -8.02
C GLN A 116 6.31 0.32 -8.50
N ALA A 117 5.78 1.12 -7.58
CA ALA A 117 5.17 2.41 -7.88
C ALA A 117 6.11 3.31 -8.71
N GLY A 118 5.58 3.85 -9.82
CA GLY A 118 6.32 4.72 -10.74
C GLY A 118 7.03 3.98 -11.88
N ILE A 119 7.02 2.65 -11.85
CA ILE A 119 7.46 1.81 -12.97
C ILE A 119 6.26 1.34 -13.76
N HIS A 120 6.28 1.54 -15.07
CA HIS A 120 5.21 1.10 -15.96
C HIS A 120 5.16 -0.44 -16.01
N PRO A 121 4.00 -1.08 -15.78
CA PRO A 121 3.90 -2.54 -15.59
C PRO A 121 4.37 -3.35 -16.80
N ILE A 122 4.03 -2.90 -18.01
CA ILE A 122 4.39 -3.58 -19.25
C ILE A 122 5.80 -3.22 -19.72
N THR A 123 6.07 -1.93 -19.98
CA THR A 123 7.33 -1.49 -20.58
C THR A 123 8.52 -1.51 -19.61
N ARG A 124 8.27 -1.65 -18.30
CA ARG A 124 9.25 -1.55 -17.21
C ARG A 124 10.06 -0.24 -17.19
N LYS A 125 9.60 0.78 -17.93
CA LYS A 125 10.19 2.14 -17.94
C LYS A 125 9.64 2.98 -16.79
N GLY A 126 10.41 3.96 -16.36
CA GLY A 126 10.04 4.90 -15.29
C GLY A 126 11.11 5.01 -14.22
N LYS A 127 10.77 5.67 -13.12
CA LYS A 127 11.61 5.74 -11.91
C LYS A 127 10.73 5.46 -10.70
N PRO A 128 11.25 4.79 -9.65
CA PRO A 128 10.49 4.61 -8.43
C PRO A 128 10.06 5.97 -7.87
N ILE A 129 8.77 6.08 -7.54
CA ILE A 129 8.21 7.25 -6.83
C ILE A 129 7.83 6.91 -5.39
N SER A 130 7.86 5.62 -5.05
CA SER A 130 7.61 5.08 -3.72
C SER A 130 8.29 3.73 -3.56
N THR A 131 8.44 3.27 -2.31
CA THR A 131 8.82 1.88 -1.99
C THR A 131 7.67 0.89 -2.19
N ALA A 132 6.46 1.38 -2.48
CA ALA A 132 5.28 0.59 -2.72
C ALA A 132 5.51 -0.50 -3.78
N LEU A 133 5.22 -1.75 -3.42
CA LEU A 133 5.49 -2.95 -4.23
C LEU A 133 4.32 -3.94 -4.20
N GLY A 134 4.05 -4.58 -5.34
CA GLY A 134 3.08 -5.67 -5.49
C GLY A 134 1.64 -5.21 -5.70
N TYR A 135 0.69 -6.13 -5.59
CA TYR A 135 -0.73 -5.92 -5.92
C TYR A 135 -1.41 -4.88 -5.03
N ALA A 136 -1.03 -4.84 -3.75
CA ALA A 136 -1.58 -3.90 -2.76
C ALA A 136 -0.63 -2.72 -2.46
N GLN A 137 0.36 -2.48 -3.34
CA GLN A 137 1.34 -1.39 -3.28
C GLN A 137 1.89 -1.16 -1.86
N LEU A 138 2.42 -2.25 -1.29
CA LEU A 138 2.87 -2.31 0.09
C LEU A 138 4.16 -1.51 0.26
N LEU A 139 4.22 -0.53 1.17
CA LEU A 139 5.46 0.20 1.45
C LEU A 139 6.44 -0.67 2.24
N ALA A 140 7.74 -0.37 2.17
CA ALA A 140 8.75 -1.06 2.96
C ALA A 140 8.47 -1.04 4.48
N ALA A 141 7.96 0.08 4.99
CA ALA A 141 7.54 0.20 6.39
C ALA A 141 6.35 -0.71 6.75
N ASN A 142 5.45 -0.99 5.80
CA ASN A 142 4.36 -1.95 6.03
C ASN A 142 4.90 -3.37 6.16
N SER A 143 5.87 -3.79 5.33
CA SER A 143 6.49 -5.11 5.50
C SER A 143 7.14 -5.25 6.87
N ILE A 144 7.87 -4.24 7.34
CA ILE A 144 8.44 -4.24 8.70
C ILE A 144 7.35 -4.37 9.74
N ASN A 145 6.27 -3.59 9.62
CA ASN A 145 5.15 -3.63 10.55
C ASN A 145 4.51 -5.03 10.64
N GLU A 146 4.19 -5.62 9.49
CA GLU A 146 3.55 -6.93 9.44
C GLU A 146 4.49 -8.06 9.87
N ILE A 147 5.78 -7.98 9.56
CA ILE A 147 6.76 -8.96 10.04
C ILE A 147 6.98 -8.82 11.56
N ALA A 148 6.98 -7.61 12.12
CA ALA A 148 7.06 -7.39 13.57
C ALA A 148 5.81 -7.94 14.29
N LYS A 149 4.62 -7.67 13.73
CA LYS A 149 3.31 -8.06 14.29
C LYS A 149 3.02 -9.56 14.14
N SER A 150 3.15 -10.07 12.92
CA SER A 150 2.63 -11.37 12.48
C SER A 150 3.73 -12.38 12.15
N GLY A 151 5.01 -12.03 12.37
CA GLY A 151 6.18 -12.85 12.03
C GLY A 151 6.13 -14.30 12.51
N ASP A 152 5.65 -14.53 13.74
CA ASP A 152 5.53 -15.88 14.29
C ASP A 152 4.53 -16.74 13.52
N SER A 153 3.46 -16.13 13.00
CA SER A 153 2.46 -16.81 12.19
C SER A 153 3.01 -17.18 10.80
N PHE A 154 3.83 -16.30 10.18
CA PHE A 154 4.55 -16.64 8.95
C PHE A 154 5.51 -17.80 9.17
N LEU A 155 6.27 -17.78 10.27
CA LEU A 155 7.19 -18.86 10.63
C LEU A 155 6.44 -20.18 10.90
N ALA A 156 5.30 -20.13 11.58
CA ALA A 156 4.48 -21.32 11.83
C ALA A 156 3.98 -21.94 10.51
N ARG A 157 3.51 -21.12 9.57
CA ARG A 157 3.06 -21.56 8.25
C ARG A 157 4.19 -22.18 7.42
N LEU A 158 5.36 -21.55 7.37
CA LEU A 158 6.51 -22.11 6.66
C LEU A 158 6.98 -23.43 7.28
N ARG A 159 6.97 -23.56 8.62
CA ARG A 159 7.26 -24.82 9.29
C ARG A 159 6.23 -25.90 8.96
N ALA A 160 4.94 -25.56 8.89
CA ALA A 160 3.90 -26.50 8.48
C ALA A 160 4.06 -26.92 7.01
N LEU A 161 4.48 -26.02 6.13
CA LEU A 161 4.83 -26.33 4.74
C LEU A 161 6.05 -27.25 4.67
N LEU A 162 7.11 -26.95 5.44
CA LEU A 162 8.31 -27.78 5.55
C LEU A 162 8.00 -29.21 6.00
N LYS A 163 7.13 -29.38 7.01
CA LYS A 163 6.72 -30.70 7.51
C LYS A 163 6.03 -31.57 6.44
N ARG A 164 5.34 -30.93 5.48
CA ARG A 164 4.63 -31.59 4.38
C ARG A 164 5.49 -31.75 3.12
N THR A 165 6.68 -31.17 3.12
CA THR A 165 7.62 -31.21 2.00
C THR A 165 8.57 -32.38 2.20
N GLY A 166 8.61 -33.30 1.23
CA GLY A 166 9.57 -34.40 1.21
C GLY A 166 11.02 -33.93 1.06
N GLU A 167 11.96 -34.86 1.12
CA GLU A 167 13.39 -34.55 1.00
C GLU A 167 13.76 -33.91 -0.35
N GLY A 168 14.84 -33.12 -0.34
CA GLY A 168 15.42 -32.52 -1.55
C GLY A 168 15.52 -30.99 -1.52
N GLN A 169 15.76 -30.39 -2.70
CA GLN A 169 16.08 -28.96 -2.81
C GLN A 169 14.99 -28.04 -2.24
N ARG A 170 13.71 -28.37 -2.45
CA ARG A 170 12.60 -27.57 -1.93
C ARG A 170 12.60 -27.51 -0.40
N ARG A 171 12.91 -28.63 0.26
CA ARG A 171 13.04 -28.69 1.72
C ARG A 171 14.16 -27.78 2.21
N ALA A 172 15.36 -27.90 1.63
CA ALA A 172 16.51 -27.06 1.97
C ALA A 172 16.21 -25.56 1.76
N ARG A 173 15.53 -25.19 0.67
CA ARG A 173 15.08 -23.81 0.43
C ARG A 173 14.11 -23.30 1.50
N LEU A 174 13.15 -24.14 1.94
CA LEU A 174 12.23 -23.78 3.02
C LEU A 174 12.95 -23.62 4.36
N GLU A 175 13.94 -24.46 4.67
CA GLU A 175 14.77 -24.33 5.88
C GLU A 175 15.56 -23.01 5.89
N ALA A 176 16.23 -22.69 4.78
CA ALA A 176 16.95 -21.43 4.60
C ALA A 176 16.01 -20.22 4.72
N LYS A 177 14.83 -20.29 4.09
CA LYS A 177 13.78 -19.26 4.17
C LYS A 177 13.29 -19.04 5.60
N ILE A 178 13.07 -20.11 6.37
CA ILE A 178 12.69 -20.01 7.79
C ILE A 178 13.80 -19.34 8.60
N ALA A 179 15.07 -19.68 8.35
CA ALA A 179 16.21 -19.07 9.04
C ALA A 179 16.30 -17.57 8.74
N ALA A 180 16.22 -17.18 7.46
CA ALA A 180 16.19 -15.79 7.02
C ALA A 180 15.02 -15.01 7.65
N LEU A 181 13.80 -15.57 7.59
CA LEU A 181 12.62 -14.92 8.12
C LEU A 181 12.72 -14.73 9.65
N LYS A 182 13.30 -15.68 10.40
CA LYS A 182 13.56 -15.50 11.84
C LYS A 182 14.46 -14.28 12.10
N ALA A 183 15.52 -14.11 11.32
CA ALA A 183 16.43 -12.98 11.45
C ALA A 183 15.74 -11.65 11.08
N MET A 184 14.88 -11.67 10.06
CA MET A 184 14.05 -10.51 9.68
C MET A 184 13.04 -10.16 10.78
N VAL A 185 12.38 -11.14 11.40
CA VAL A 185 11.46 -10.93 12.53
C VAL A 185 12.18 -10.31 13.72
N ALA A 186 13.36 -10.83 14.08
CA ALA A 186 14.18 -10.26 15.15
C ALA A 186 14.58 -8.80 14.85
N THR A 187 14.92 -8.50 13.59
CA THR A 187 15.27 -7.14 13.16
C THR A 187 14.05 -6.22 13.18
N ALA A 188 12.89 -6.66 12.68
CA ALA A 188 11.68 -5.86 12.70
C ALA A 188 11.23 -5.52 14.14
N ARG A 189 11.47 -6.43 15.09
CA ARG A 189 11.18 -6.26 16.52
C ARG A 189 12.28 -5.53 17.31
N SER A 190 13.40 -5.16 16.67
CA SER A 190 14.48 -4.43 17.35
C SER A 190 14.15 -2.95 17.59
N VAL A 191 13.03 -2.47 17.04
CA VAL A 191 12.51 -1.12 17.23
C VAL A 191 11.09 -1.20 17.82
N PRO A 192 10.65 -0.19 18.58
CA PRO A 192 9.26 -0.12 19.05
C PRO A 192 8.27 -0.19 17.88
N ARG A 193 7.12 -0.83 18.11
CA ARG A 193 6.04 -1.01 17.12
C ARG A 193 5.26 0.29 16.88
N GLU A 194 5.96 1.28 16.33
CA GLU A 194 5.48 2.61 16.04
C GLU A 194 5.76 2.94 14.57
N TRP A 195 4.79 3.56 13.88
CA TRP A 195 4.91 3.83 12.45
C TRP A 195 6.19 4.60 12.08
N SER A 196 6.54 5.65 12.84
CA SER A 196 7.75 6.45 12.61
C SER A 196 9.03 5.64 12.75
N ARG A 197 9.07 4.68 13.69
CA ARG A 197 10.21 3.79 13.91
C ARG A 197 10.36 2.78 12.78
N HIS A 198 9.25 2.22 12.31
CA HIS A 198 9.26 1.33 11.15
C HIS A 198 9.63 2.05 9.85
N VAL A 199 9.19 3.30 9.66
CA VAL A 199 9.62 4.15 8.53
C VAL A 199 11.12 4.41 8.60
N ALA A 200 11.65 4.75 9.78
CA ALA A 200 13.09 4.95 9.96
C ALA A 200 13.88 3.67 9.65
N LEU A 201 13.45 2.51 10.18
CA LEU A 201 14.09 1.24 9.88
C LEU A 201 14.01 0.89 8.40
N ALA A 202 12.87 1.11 7.74
CA ALA A 202 12.70 0.90 6.30
C ALA A 202 13.64 1.75 5.43
N GLY A 203 14.05 2.92 5.93
CA GLY A 203 15.03 3.78 5.27
C GLY A 203 16.44 3.19 5.27
N THR A 204 16.76 2.31 6.22
CA THR A 204 18.08 1.66 6.33
C THR A 204 18.24 0.52 5.33
N ASP A 205 19.49 0.24 4.97
CA ASP A 205 19.86 -0.87 4.11
C ASP A 205 19.39 -2.24 4.68
N LYS A 206 19.49 -2.45 5.99
CA LYS A 206 18.97 -3.66 6.64
C LYS A 206 17.44 -3.76 6.57
N GLY A 207 16.72 -2.66 6.78
CA GLY A 207 15.25 -2.65 6.69
C GLY A 207 14.74 -2.84 5.26
N ARG A 208 15.46 -2.33 4.26
CA ARG A 208 15.19 -2.61 2.83
C ARG A 208 15.21 -4.10 2.52
N GLY A 209 16.13 -4.85 3.13
CA GLY A 209 16.21 -6.30 2.97
C GLY A 209 14.97 -7.06 3.47
N ILE A 210 14.27 -6.54 4.48
CA ILE A 210 13.00 -7.15 4.95
C ILE A 210 11.92 -7.04 3.87
N HIS A 211 11.91 -5.96 3.09
CA HIS A 211 10.85 -5.73 2.11
C HIS A 211 10.84 -6.75 0.96
N ALA A 212 11.98 -7.39 0.67
CA ALA A 212 12.10 -8.41 -0.37
C ALA A 212 11.19 -9.63 -0.15
N VAL A 213 10.76 -9.92 1.09
CA VAL A 213 9.83 -11.03 1.37
C VAL A 213 8.48 -10.89 0.65
N ASN A 214 8.13 -9.67 0.24
CA ASN A 214 6.94 -9.38 -0.54
C ASN A 214 6.95 -10.07 -1.93
N LEU A 215 8.13 -10.42 -2.42
CA LEU A 215 8.34 -11.05 -3.74
C LEU A 215 8.39 -12.58 -3.68
N ASP A 216 8.42 -13.16 -2.48
CA ASP A 216 8.56 -14.61 -2.29
C ASP A 216 7.22 -15.32 -2.50
N GLY A 217 7.21 -16.42 -3.26
CA GLY A 217 5.98 -17.15 -3.57
C GLY A 217 5.28 -17.81 -2.39
N ASP A 218 5.95 -18.03 -1.24
CA ASP A 218 5.34 -18.65 -0.05
C ASP A 218 4.97 -17.63 1.04
N ILE A 219 5.54 -16.42 0.99
CA ILE A 219 5.34 -15.36 2.00
C ILE A 219 4.53 -14.20 1.42
N GLY A 220 4.90 -13.74 0.23
CA GLY A 220 4.39 -12.54 -0.44
C GLY A 220 2.87 -12.52 -0.61
N PRO A 221 2.23 -13.57 -1.15
CA PRO A 221 0.78 -13.58 -1.33
C PRO A 221 0.03 -13.32 -0.02
N TRP A 222 0.41 -13.99 1.06
CA TRP A 222 -0.25 -13.79 2.35
C TRP A 222 0.07 -12.43 2.97
N LEU A 223 1.32 -11.97 2.89
CA LEU A 223 1.72 -10.66 3.41
C LEU A 223 0.90 -9.52 2.82
N GLN A 224 0.67 -9.55 1.50
CA GLN A 224 -0.12 -8.51 0.84
C GLN A 224 -1.61 -8.58 1.22
N VAL A 225 -2.15 -9.78 1.44
CA VAL A 225 -3.55 -9.98 1.84
C VAL A 225 -3.82 -9.53 3.27
N ILE A 226 -2.93 -9.84 4.23
CA ILE A 226 -3.13 -9.48 5.66
C ILE A 226 -3.36 -7.98 5.83
N LYS A 227 -2.72 -7.14 5.00
CA LYS A 227 -2.94 -5.69 5.02
C LYS A 227 -4.41 -5.36 4.73
N LEU A 228 -5.00 -5.95 3.69
CA LEU A 228 -6.40 -5.72 3.31
C LEU A 228 -7.36 -6.30 4.36
N ASP A 229 -7.06 -7.48 4.89
CA ASP A 229 -7.86 -8.08 5.96
C ASP A 229 -7.85 -7.22 7.23
N GLY A 230 -6.71 -6.60 7.59
CA GLY A 230 -6.65 -5.64 8.69
C GLY A 230 -7.57 -4.43 8.51
N LEU A 231 -7.77 -3.95 7.28
CA LEU A 231 -8.73 -2.88 6.98
C LEU A 231 -10.18 -3.37 7.18
N ARG A 232 -10.49 -4.56 6.65
CA ARG A 232 -11.80 -5.21 6.77
C ARG A 232 -12.17 -5.46 8.24
N GLN A 233 -11.25 -6.00 9.04
CA GLN A 233 -11.45 -6.26 10.46
C GLN A 233 -11.74 -4.96 11.23
N LEU A 234 -10.93 -3.92 11.03
CA LEU A 234 -11.15 -2.63 11.68
C LEU A 234 -12.51 -2.03 11.30
N ALA A 235 -12.91 -2.13 10.04
CA ALA A 235 -14.21 -1.65 9.59
C ALA A 235 -15.35 -2.43 10.23
N ALA A 236 -15.24 -3.75 10.34
CA ALA A 236 -16.21 -4.59 11.03
C ALA A 236 -16.33 -4.22 12.52
N GLU A 237 -15.22 -3.98 13.22
CA GLU A 237 -15.20 -3.48 14.62
C GLU A 237 -15.91 -2.13 14.77
N HIS A 238 -15.98 -1.32 13.71
CA HIS A 238 -16.70 -0.04 13.67
C HIS A 238 -18.11 -0.17 13.06
N GLY A 239 -18.67 -1.39 13.02
CA GLY A 239 -20.04 -1.66 12.53
C GLY A 239 -20.19 -1.62 11.00
N ARG A 240 -19.08 -1.67 10.25
CA ARG A 240 -19.04 -1.56 8.79
C ARG A 240 -18.42 -2.81 8.16
N GLY A 241 -19.08 -3.96 8.36
CA GLY A 241 -18.56 -5.28 7.96
C GLY A 241 -18.56 -5.57 6.45
N ASN A 242 -19.31 -4.82 5.65
CA ASN A 242 -19.48 -5.05 4.20
C ASN A 242 -18.88 -3.90 3.39
N LEU A 243 -17.55 -3.81 3.35
CA LEU A 243 -16.87 -2.83 2.50
C LEU A 243 -16.82 -3.31 1.05
N ASN A 244 -17.06 -2.41 0.10
CA ASN A 244 -16.71 -2.65 -1.31
C ASN A 244 -15.23 -2.32 -1.58
N GLY A 245 -14.74 -2.63 -2.78
CA GLY A 245 -13.35 -2.32 -3.19
C GLY A 245 -12.94 -0.85 -3.01
N ALA A 246 -13.78 0.10 -3.41
CA ALA A 246 -13.48 1.54 -3.30
C ALA A 246 -13.40 2.02 -1.85
N GLU A 247 -14.20 1.43 -0.96
CA GLU A 247 -14.19 1.76 0.47
C GLU A 247 -12.94 1.19 1.17
N ILE A 248 -12.55 -0.05 0.86
CA ILE A 248 -11.27 -0.60 1.32
C ILE A 248 -10.12 0.31 0.86
N GLU A 249 -10.16 0.73 -0.39
CA GLU A 249 -9.12 1.59 -0.93
C GLU A 249 -9.10 2.98 -0.29
N LEU A 250 -10.26 3.56 0.03
CA LEU A 250 -10.29 4.82 0.78
C LEU A 250 -9.54 4.69 2.11
N MET A 251 -9.73 3.57 2.81
CA MET A 251 -9.01 3.27 4.05
C MET A 251 -7.52 3.03 3.82
N ASN A 252 -7.15 2.37 2.73
CA ASN A 252 -5.76 2.15 2.33
C ASN A 252 -5.05 3.50 2.05
N LEU A 253 -5.72 4.41 1.32
CA LEU A 253 -5.19 5.70 0.88
C LEU A 253 -5.13 6.76 2.00
N ALA A 254 -6.21 6.91 2.78
CA ALA A 254 -6.31 7.93 3.82
C ALA A 254 -5.77 7.46 5.19
N GLY A 255 -5.52 6.16 5.32
CA GLY A 255 -5.26 5.48 6.57
C GLY A 255 -6.56 4.93 7.21
N PRO A 256 -6.49 3.81 7.95
CA PRO A 256 -7.68 3.01 8.27
C PRO A 256 -8.79 3.78 9.03
N ALA A 257 -8.43 4.42 10.14
CA ALA A 257 -9.38 5.19 10.96
C ALA A 257 -9.87 6.48 10.28
N THR A 258 -9.04 7.08 9.42
CA THR A 258 -9.40 8.28 8.66
C THR A 258 -10.38 7.91 7.55
N GLY A 259 -10.15 6.81 6.82
CA GLY A 259 -11.08 6.32 5.80
C GLY A 259 -12.46 6.00 6.39
N LEU A 260 -12.52 5.37 7.56
CA LEU A 260 -13.79 5.15 8.27
C LEU A 260 -14.49 6.46 8.65
N GLU A 261 -13.74 7.44 9.18
CA GLU A 261 -14.29 8.77 9.46
C GLU A 261 -14.91 9.37 8.20
N MET A 262 -14.18 9.35 7.08
CA MET A 262 -14.61 9.89 5.79
C MET A 262 -15.90 9.26 5.26
N MET A 263 -16.24 8.04 5.66
CA MET A 263 -17.47 7.34 5.26
C MET A 263 -18.68 7.64 6.16
N THR A 264 -18.49 8.39 7.26
CA THR A 264 -19.60 8.73 8.15
C THR A 264 -20.55 9.75 7.52
N PRO A 265 -21.85 9.78 7.89
CA PRO A 265 -22.78 10.80 7.40
C PRO A 265 -22.31 12.24 7.65
N THR A 266 -21.58 12.46 8.75
CA THR A 266 -21.05 13.79 9.12
C THR A 266 -19.91 14.25 8.21
N ALA A 267 -19.10 13.32 7.71
CA ALA A 267 -17.86 13.61 7.00
C ALA A 267 -17.90 13.33 5.50
N ARG A 268 -18.87 12.56 5.00
CA ARG A 268 -18.94 12.13 3.60
C ARG A 268 -18.91 13.29 2.60
N ASP A 269 -19.52 14.42 2.93
CA ASP A 269 -19.58 15.58 2.03
C ASP A 269 -18.51 16.63 2.38
N VAL A 270 -17.57 16.29 3.26
CA VAL A 270 -16.51 17.21 3.70
C VAL A 270 -15.33 17.16 2.72
N PRO A 271 -14.73 18.32 2.37
CA PRO A 271 -13.54 18.38 1.52
C PRO A 271 -12.38 17.52 2.03
N THR A 272 -11.68 16.85 1.11
CA THR A 272 -10.54 15.96 1.39
C THR A 272 -9.39 16.68 2.09
N THR A 273 -9.29 18.01 2.01
CA THR A 273 -8.32 18.81 2.76
C THR A 273 -8.42 18.66 4.28
N ASN A 274 -9.54 18.16 4.80
CA ASN A 274 -9.71 17.83 6.21
C ASN A 274 -8.96 16.55 6.63
N PHE A 275 -8.61 15.69 5.68
CA PHE A 275 -8.12 14.33 5.93
C PHE A 275 -6.69 14.12 5.45
N PHE A 276 -6.27 14.88 4.43
CA PHE A 276 -4.94 14.77 3.84
C PHE A 276 -4.04 15.94 4.23
N ALA A 277 -2.79 15.65 4.57
CA ALA A 277 -1.77 16.69 4.76
C ALA A 277 -1.55 17.48 3.46
N ARG A 278 -1.21 18.78 3.56
CA ARG A 278 -1.06 19.70 2.41
C ARG A 278 -0.25 19.11 1.25
N GLY A 279 0.90 18.50 1.56
CA GLY A 279 1.76 17.89 0.52
C GLY A 279 1.13 16.68 -0.16
N ALA A 280 0.43 15.82 0.59
CA ALA A 280 -0.29 14.68 0.03
C ALA A 280 -1.47 15.13 -0.83
N TYR A 281 -2.24 16.12 -0.35
CA TYR A 281 -3.34 16.72 -1.12
C TYR A 281 -2.88 17.38 -2.42
N ALA A 282 -1.77 18.13 -2.38
CA ALA A 282 -1.28 18.88 -3.55
C ALA A 282 -0.72 17.96 -4.65
N ARG A 283 -0.03 16.88 -4.28
CA ARG A 283 0.59 15.95 -5.24
C ARG A 283 -0.37 14.90 -5.78
N ASN A 284 -1.42 14.55 -5.04
CA ASN A 284 -2.35 13.51 -5.46
C ASN A 284 -3.55 14.11 -6.20
N THR A 285 -3.59 13.93 -7.51
CA THR A 285 -4.65 14.45 -8.38
C THR A 285 -6.00 13.78 -8.13
N ILE A 286 -6.04 12.55 -7.61
CA ILE A 286 -7.30 11.86 -7.33
C ILE A 286 -8.02 12.47 -6.13
N VAL A 287 -7.30 12.96 -5.11
CA VAL A 287 -7.93 13.53 -3.89
C VAL A 287 -8.27 15.01 -4.04
N ARG A 288 -7.53 15.73 -4.88
CA ARG A 288 -7.60 17.19 -4.99
C ARG A 288 -8.97 17.66 -5.46
N GLY A 289 -9.52 18.65 -4.77
CA GLY A 289 -10.78 19.32 -5.12
C GLY A 289 -12.03 18.47 -4.93
N LYS A 290 -11.97 17.40 -4.13
CA LYS A 290 -13.10 16.50 -3.88
C LYS A 290 -13.53 16.53 -2.42
N SER A 291 -14.78 16.16 -2.17
CA SER A 291 -15.29 15.64 -0.90
C SER A 291 -14.88 14.16 -0.73
N ALA A 292 -15.14 13.60 0.46
CA ALA A 292 -14.93 12.17 0.69
C ALA A 292 -15.80 11.29 -0.23
N ALA A 293 -17.08 11.63 -0.44
CA ALA A 293 -17.99 10.91 -1.31
C ALA A 293 -17.55 10.96 -2.78
N GLU A 294 -17.15 12.13 -3.27
CA GLU A 294 -16.61 12.28 -4.63
C GLU A 294 -15.29 11.52 -4.81
N LEU A 295 -14.45 11.44 -3.77
CA LEU A 295 -13.24 10.63 -3.82
C LEU A 295 -13.57 9.14 -3.94
N ILE A 296 -14.52 8.62 -3.15
CA ILE A 296 -14.97 7.22 -3.26
C ILE A 296 -15.49 6.94 -4.68
N ALA A 297 -16.34 7.82 -5.22
CA ALA A 297 -16.86 7.67 -6.58
C ALA A 297 -15.74 7.68 -7.65
N ALA A 298 -14.73 8.53 -7.49
CA ALA A 298 -13.58 8.57 -8.39
C ALA A 298 -12.70 7.32 -8.31
N LEU A 299 -12.53 6.74 -7.11
CA LEU A 299 -11.84 5.46 -6.92
C LEU A 299 -12.62 4.33 -7.61
N ASP A 300 -13.93 4.28 -7.38
CA ASP A 300 -14.85 3.28 -7.95
C ASP A 300 -14.83 3.32 -9.49
N GLN A 301 -14.95 4.51 -10.08
CA GLN A 301 -14.86 4.69 -11.53
C GLN A 301 -13.51 4.19 -12.08
N ARG A 302 -12.40 4.53 -11.41
CA ARG A 302 -11.07 4.12 -11.87
C ARG A 302 -10.87 2.60 -11.77
N MET A 303 -11.45 1.98 -10.74
CA MET A 303 -11.47 0.53 -10.59
C MET A 303 -12.27 -0.13 -11.73
N ASP A 304 -13.43 0.41 -12.09
CA ASP A 304 -14.27 -0.09 -13.21
C ASP A 304 -13.58 0.01 -14.57
N GLU A 305 -12.78 1.05 -14.78
CA GLU A 305 -11.94 1.18 -15.96
C GLU A 305 -10.88 0.09 -15.99
N ASN A 306 -10.13 -0.06 -14.90
CA ASN A 306 -8.94 -0.92 -14.86
C ASN A 306 -9.25 -2.41 -14.70
N VAL A 307 -10.42 -2.79 -14.17
CA VAL A 307 -10.79 -4.21 -13.99
C VAL A 307 -10.93 -4.94 -15.33
N LYS A 308 -11.10 -4.19 -16.42
CA LYS A 308 -11.21 -4.70 -17.79
C LYS A 308 -9.84 -5.05 -18.39
N ASN A 309 -8.74 -4.65 -17.76
CA ASN A 309 -7.40 -4.94 -18.25
C ASN A 309 -7.03 -6.41 -18.03
N ALA A 310 -6.23 -6.96 -18.94
CA ALA A 310 -5.95 -8.40 -19.01
C ALA A 310 -5.44 -9.01 -17.68
N GLY A 311 -4.62 -8.27 -16.92
CA GLY A 311 -4.13 -8.74 -15.63
C GLY A 311 -5.24 -8.87 -14.58
N ALA A 312 -6.19 -7.93 -14.56
CA ALA A 312 -7.33 -7.96 -13.65
C ALA A 312 -8.37 -9.01 -14.06
N VAL A 313 -8.61 -9.17 -15.36
CA VAL A 313 -9.46 -10.24 -15.91
C VAL A 313 -8.91 -11.61 -15.51
N GLU A 314 -7.61 -11.86 -15.75
CA GLU A 314 -6.98 -13.11 -15.33
C GLU A 314 -7.09 -13.33 -13.82
N PHE A 315 -6.94 -12.26 -13.02
CA PHE A 315 -7.03 -12.40 -11.57
C PHE A 315 -8.46 -12.72 -11.11
N ALA A 316 -9.48 -12.12 -11.74
CA ALA A 316 -10.87 -12.45 -11.49
C ALA A 316 -11.17 -13.92 -11.82
N GLU A 317 -10.68 -14.43 -12.96
CA GLU A 317 -10.82 -15.84 -13.35
C GLU A 317 -10.14 -16.78 -12.35
N VAL A 318 -8.96 -16.41 -11.86
CA VAL A 318 -8.25 -17.15 -10.81
C VAL A 318 -9.07 -17.21 -9.52
N PHE A 319 -9.66 -16.08 -9.10
CA PHE A 319 -10.55 -16.05 -7.94
C PHE A 319 -11.75 -16.98 -8.13
N ASP A 320 -12.37 -16.95 -9.31
CA ASP A 320 -13.52 -17.81 -9.61
C ASP A 320 -13.13 -19.29 -9.65
N ALA A 321 -11.92 -19.63 -10.11
CA ALA A 321 -11.41 -20.99 -10.07
C ALA A 321 -11.18 -21.48 -8.64
N VAL A 322 -10.47 -20.69 -7.83
CA VAL A 322 -10.17 -21.04 -6.43
C VAL A 322 -11.45 -21.15 -5.59
N ALA A 323 -12.42 -20.25 -5.79
CA ALA A 323 -13.68 -20.28 -5.05
C ALA A 323 -14.54 -21.52 -5.37
N ARG A 324 -14.30 -22.21 -6.49
CA ARG A 324 -14.95 -23.49 -6.81
C ARG A 324 -14.24 -24.70 -6.22
N GLU A 325 -13.00 -24.56 -5.78
CA GLU A 325 -12.19 -25.64 -5.18
C GLU A 325 -12.45 -25.81 -3.67
N GLY A 326 -12.94 -24.77 -2.99
CA GLY A 326 -13.22 -24.75 -1.55
C GLY A 326 -14.69 -24.94 -1.23
#